data_AF-A0A6B1DCV0-F1
#
_entry.id   AF-A0A6B1DCV0-F1
#
_cell.length_a   1.000
_cell.length_b   1.000
_cell.length_c   1.000
_cell.angle_alpha   90.00
_cell.angle_beta   90.00
_cell.angle_gamma   90.00
#
_symmetry.space_group_name_H-M   'P 1'
#
loop_
_entity.id
_entity.type
_entity.pdbx_description
1 polymer ?
#
loop_
_entity_poly.entity_id
_entity_poly.type
_entity_poly.pdbx_seq_one_letter_code
_entity_poly.pdbx_strand_id
1 'polypeptide(L)'
;MPTSTGKPRGILGAVGLWTRWLRSVVLLAVLAGSCGEFGPSIPTAPSGPSLNGTWLGWFSSLSTEFRTATLTLLQTGFVLSGFWTVFEADGTRSGTLTGTVAGSTAILTLQPYDTAECSISMVVAIATTTRMEGTWETRDCAMAHTGTFRFTPQ
;
A
#
# COMPACT_ATOMS: atom_id res chain seq x y z
N MET A 1 -36.79 47.75 -21.71
CA MET A 1 -36.55 48.59 -20.51
C MET A 1 -36.27 47.66 -19.33
N PRO A 2 -35.00 47.49 -18.90
CA PRO A 2 -34.70 46.95 -17.58
C PRO A 2 -34.33 48.09 -16.62
N THR A 3 -35.05 48.15 -15.50
CA THR A 3 -34.91 49.16 -14.45
C THR A 3 -33.79 48.76 -13.49
N SER A 4 -32.95 49.76 -13.21
CA SER A 4 -31.85 49.83 -12.26
C SER A 4 -32.28 49.73 -10.79
N THR A 5 -31.28 49.64 -9.91
CA THR A 5 -31.23 49.86 -8.44
C THR A 5 -31.37 48.61 -7.55
N GLY A 6 -30.53 48.37 -6.53
CA GLY A 6 -29.48 49.19 -5.92
C GLY A 6 -28.62 48.39 -4.92
N LYS A 7 -27.46 48.96 -4.60
CA LYS A 7 -26.43 48.48 -3.67
C LYS A 7 -26.52 49.24 -2.34
N PRO A 8 -26.25 48.58 -1.20
CA PRO A 8 -25.33 49.13 -0.19
C PRO A 8 -24.37 48.02 0.33
N ARG A 9 -23.04 48.17 0.33
CA ARG A 9 -22.12 48.95 1.20
C ARG A 9 -22.14 48.57 2.69
N GLY A 10 -20.96 48.13 3.17
CA GLY A 10 -20.58 47.95 4.58
C GLY A 10 -20.44 46.45 4.93
N ILE A 11 -19.42 45.95 5.62
CA ILE A 11 -18.51 46.55 6.60
C ILE A 11 -17.18 45.75 6.61
N LEU A 12 -16.05 46.48 6.64
CA LEU A 12 -14.72 45.94 6.94
C LEU A 12 -14.68 45.43 8.38
N GLY A 13 -14.35 44.15 8.56
CA GLY A 13 -14.18 43.52 9.86
C GLY A 13 -12.78 42.94 10.02
N ALA A 14 -11.93 43.71 10.71
CA ALA A 14 -10.85 43.30 11.60
C ALA A 14 -9.83 42.24 11.12
N VAL A 15 -8.66 42.78 10.74
CA VAL A 15 -7.34 42.15 10.82
C VAL A 15 -7.11 41.59 12.23
N GLY A 16 -7.06 40.27 12.37
CA GLY A 16 -6.71 39.56 13.59
C GLY A 16 -5.37 38.87 13.47
N LEU A 17 -4.28 39.65 13.36
CA LEU A 17 -2.92 39.18 13.59
C LEU A 17 -2.81 38.78 15.08
N TRP A 18 -2.78 37.49 15.37
CA TRP A 18 -2.41 36.98 16.71
C TRP A 18 -0.98 36.43 16.67
N THR A 19 -0.07 37.32 17.05
CA THR A 19 1.05 37.12 17.99
C THR A 19 1.34 35.67 18.43
N ARG A 20 2.51 35.12 18.09
CA ARG A 20 3.82 35.33 18.74
C ARG A 20 4.00 34.55 20.07
N TRP A 21 4.97 33.64 20.05
CA TRP A 21 5.92 33.29 21.12
C TRP A 21 5.46 32.42 22.31
N LEU A 22 5.89 31.15 22.30
CA LEU A 22 6.25 30.35 23.48
C LEU A 22 7.49 29.53 23.08
N ARG A 23 8.69 30.11 23.17
CA ARG A 23 9.65 29.95 24.28
C ARG A 23 9.89 28.50 24.68
N SER A 24 11.08 28.05 24.26
CA SER A 24 11.86 26.93 24.75
C SER A 24 11.66 26.63 26.24
N VAL A 25 11.35 25.38 26.54
CA VAL A 25 11.63 24.78 27.84
C VAL A 25 12.64 23.67 27.59
N VAL A 26 13.91 24.03 27.76
CA VAL A 26 14.99 23.07 27.98
C VAL A 26 14.81 22.57 29.40
N LEU A 27 14.52 21.29 29.55
CA LEU A 27 14.66 20.60 30.84
C LEU A 27 15.46 19.33 30.59
N LEU A 28 16.77 19.50 30.79
CA LEU A 28 17.71 18.43 31.08
C LEU A 28 17.28 17.77 32.40
N ALA A 29 17.01 16.47 32.35
CA ALA A 29 17.08 15.60 33.52
C ALA A 29 17.88 14.36 33.14
N VAL A 30 19.17 14.39 33.50
CA VAL A 30 20.07 13.24 33.51
C VAL A 30 19.86 12.51 34.82
N LEU A 31 19.57 11.20 34.75
CA LEU A 31 19.82 10.16 35.76
C LEU A 31 19.63 8.82 35.03
N ALA A 32 20.69 8.24 34.45
CA ALA A 32 21.51 7.20 35.05
C ALA A 32 20.71 5.93 35.41
N GLY A 33 20.83 4.89 34.57
CA GLY A 33 20.25 3.58 34.89
C GLY A 33 20.34 2.56 33.76
N SER A 34 21.27 1.63 33.90
CA SER A 34 21.45 0.37 33.18
C SER A 34 22.17 0.40 31.83
N CYS A 35 23.41 -0.09 31.89
CA CYS A 35 24.04 -0.82 30.81
C CYS A 35 23.12 -2.00 30.43
N GLY A 36 22.35 -1.84 29.36
CA GLY A 36 21.71 -2.92 28.62
C GLY A 36 22.41 -3.03 27.28
N GLU A 37 23.06 -4.18 27.05
CA GLU A 37 23.68 -4.61 25.81
C GLU A 37 22.97 -4.08 24.55
N PHE A 38 23.59 -3.12 23.86
CA PHE A 38 23.30 -2.84 22.45
C PHE A 38 23.88 -3.98 21.61
N GLY A 39 23.25 -5.15 21.70
CA GLY A 39 23.39 -6.16 20.66
C GLY A 39 22.75 -5.61 19.37
N PRO A 40 23.30 -5.88 18.18
CA PRO A 40 22.61 -5.55 16.94
C PRO A 40 21.24 -6.21 17.00
N SER A 41 20.17 -5.41 16.89
CA SER A 41 18.81 -5.90 16.90
C SER A 41 18.66 -6.83 15.69
N ILE A 42 18.81 -8.13 15.90
CA ILE A 42 18.50 -9.13 14.89
C ILE A 42 17.02 -8.88 14.58
N PRO A 43 16.65 -8.56 13.33
CA PRO A 43 15.26 -8.26 13.00
C PRO A 43 14.44 -9.50 13.36
N THR A 44 13.64 -9.38 14.41
CA THR A 44 12.81 -10.46 14.94
C THR A 44 11.91 -10.92 13.82
N ALA A 45 12.03 -12.19 13.40
CA ALA A 45 11.25 -12.76 12.30
C ALA A 45 9.78 -12.28 12.34
N PRO A 46 9.13 -12.07 11.17
CA PRO A 46 7.81 -11.45 11.13
C PRO A 46 6.86 -12.25 12.02
N SER A 47 6.18 -11.57 12.93
CA SER A 47 5.21 -12.16 13.87
C SER A 47 3.88 -12.52 13.19
N GLY A 48 3.88 -12.64 11.86
CA GLY A 48 2.71 -12.86 11.02
C GLY A 48 2.61 -14.30 10.52
N PRO A 49 1.46 -14.67 9.94
CA PRO A 49 1.32 -15.97 9.30
C PRO A 49 2.26 -16.12 8.10
N SER A 50 2.72 -17.34 7.88
CA SER A 50 3.44 -17.69 6.65
C SER A 50 2.50 -17.57 5.44
N LEU A 51 2.97 -16.91 4.38
CA LEU A 51 2.26 -16.78 3.11
C LEU A 51 2.68 -17.83 2.07
N ASN A 52 3.56 -18.77 2.45
CA ASN A 52 4.02 -19.84 1.56
C ASN A 52 2.86 -20.64 0.97
N GLY A 53 2.84 -20.81 -0.36
CA GLY A 53 1.87 -21.66 -1.05
C GLY A 53 1.27 -21.03 -2.29
N THR A 54 0.27 -21.70 -2.84
CA THR A 54 -0.51 -21.22 -3.99
C THR A 54 -1.79 -20.57 -3.49
N TRP A 55 -2.13 -19.43 -4.09
CA TRP A 55 -3.26 -18.60 -3.76
C TRP A 55 -4.08 -18.36 -5.01
N LEU A 56 -5.38 -18.61 -4.93
CA LEU A 56 -6.32 -18.37 -6.02
C LEU A 56 -7.21 -17.19 -5.65
N GLY A 57 -7.48 -16.32 -6.61
CA GLY A 57 -8.22 -15.11 -6.36
C GLY A 57 -8.63 -14.38 -7.61
N TRP A 58 -8.95 -13.11 -7.42
CA TRP A 58 -9.35 -12.22 -8.49
C TRP A 58 -8.85 -10.80 -8.28
N PHE A 59 -8.67 -10.11 -9.39
CA PHE A 59 -8.49 -8.66 -9.48
C PHE A 59 -9.82 -8.03 -9.94
N SER A 60 -10.14 -6.87 -9.37
CA SER A 60 -11.20 -6.00 -9.84
C SER A 60 -10.60 -4.63 -10.10
N SER A 61 -10.81 -4.08 -11.29
CA SER A 61 -10.52 -2.68 -11.60
C SER A 61 -11.77 -1.81 -11.41
N LEU A 62 -11.57 -0.49 -11.35
CA LEU A 62 -12.69 0.47 -11.40
C LEU A 62 -13.53 0.36 -12.69
N SER A 63 -13.03 -0.32 -13.73
CA SER A 63 -13.73 -0.57 -15.00
C SER A 63 -14.58 -1.85 -15.02
N THR A 64 -14.92 -2.41 -13.85
CA THR A 64 -15.82 -3.57 -13.65
C THR A 64 -15.36 -4.93 -14.20
N GLU A 65 -14.12 -5.04 -14.67
CA GLU A 65 -13.59 -6.34 -15.12
C GLU A 65 -13.05 -7.14 -13.93
N PHE A 66 -13.61 -8.33 -13.74
CA PHE A 66 -13.06 -9.34 -12.82
C PHE A 66 -12.14 -10.26 -13.60
N ARG A 67 -10.88 -10.36 -13.16
CA ARG A 67 -9.88 -11.26 -13.74
C ARG A 67 -9.47 -12.27 -12.69
N THR A 68 -9.55 -13.57 -13.00
CA THR A 68 -9.08 -14.60 -12.08
C THR A 68 -7.57 -14.69 -12.14
N ALA A 69 -6.96 -14.99 -10.99
CA ALA A 69 -5.52 -15.03 -10.88
C ALA A 69 -5.04 -16.07 -9.89
N THR A 70 -3.83 -16.56 -10.14
CA THR A 70 -3.10 -17.47 -9.27
C THR A 70 -1.78 -16.83 -8.88
N LEU A 71 -1.45 -16.84 -7.60
CA LEU A 71 -0.16 -16.44 -7.06
C LEU A 71 0.51 -17.64 -6.39
N THR A 72 1.77 -17.89 -6.68
CA THR A 72 2.59 -18.85 -5.92
C THR A 72 3.63 -18.05 -5.17
N LEU A 73 3.61 -18.13 -3.83
CA LEU A 73 4.47 -17.37 -2.94
C LEU A 73 5.45 -18.28 -2.21
N LEU A 74 6.70 -17.84 -2.16
CA LEU A 74 7.77 -18.37 -1.34
C LEU A 74 8.26 -17.25 -0.40
N GLN A 75 8.06 -17.44 0.88
CA GLN A 75 8.46 -16.55 1.96
C GLN A 75 9.72 -17.07 2.66
N THR A 76 10.76 -16.25 2.68
CA THR A 76 11.99 -16.48 3.44
C THR A 76 12.22 -15.29 4.37
N GLY A 77 11.90 -15.46 5.66
CA GLY A 77 11.88 -14.35 6.62
C GLY A 77 10.84 -13.30 6.22
N PHE A 78 11.30 -12.07 5.96
CA PHE A 78 10.46 -10.95 5.53
C PHE A 78 10.33 -10.83 4.01
N VAL A 79 11.07 -11.62 3.24
CA VAL A 79 11.12 -11.51 1.78
C VAL A 79 10.14 -12.51 1.17
N LEU A 80 9.39 -12.05 0.17
CA LEU A 80 8.56 -12.87 -0.69
C LEU A 80 9.13 -12.93 -2.09
N SER A 81 9.08 -14.11 -2.69
CA SER A 81 9.35 -14.34 -4.10
C SER A 81 8.32 -15.32 -4.67
N GLY A 82 8.25 -15.43 -5.99
CA GLY A 82 7.43 -16.45 -6.65
C GLY A 82 6.93 -16.03 -8.01
N PHE A 83 5.72 -16.48 -8.34
CA PHE A 83 5.14 -16.33 -9.67
C PHE A 83 3.67 -15.93 -9.60
N TRP A 84 3.19 -15.33 -10.67
CA TRP A 84 1.79 -14.96 -10.81
C TRP A 84 1.29 -15.28 -12.22
N THR A 85 -0.01 -15.55 -12.31
CA THR A 85 -0.73 -15.75 -13.56
C THR A 85 -2.10 -15.09 -13.45
N VAL A 86 -2.49 -14.30 -14.45
CA VAL A 86 -3.83 -13.72 -14.61
C VAL A 86 -4.45 -14.30 -15.88
N PHE A 87 -5.69 -14.77 -15.77
CA PHE A 87 -6.46 -15.27 -16.89
C PHE A 87 -7.39 -14.18 -17.41
N GLU A 88 -7.26 -13.86 -18.69
CA GLU A 88 -8.00 -12.80 -19.37
C GLU A 88 -8.73 -13.39 -20.58
N ALA A 89 -9.67 -12.63 -21.16
CA ALA A 89 -10.45 -13.11 -22.30
C ALA A 89 -9.61 -13.21 -23.58
N ASP A 90 -8.61 -12.35 -23.72
CA ASP A 90 -7.69 -12.25 -24.86
C ASP A 90 -6.39 -13.04 -24.69
N GLY A 91 -6.14 -13.58 -23.49
CA GLY A 91 -4.94 -14.36 -23.24
C GLY A 91 -4.67 -14.62 -21.76
N THR A 92 -3.48 -15.14 -21.49
CA THR A 92 -2.98 -15.33 -20.13
C THR A 92 -1.74 -14.48 -19.95
N ARG A 93 -1.72 -13.68 -18.89
CA ARG A 93 -0.54 -12.90 -18.49
C ARG A 93 0.13 -13.59 -17.33
N SER A 94 1.44 -13.58 -17.30
CA SER A 94 2.20 -14.20 -16.23
C SER A 94 3.55 -13.55 -16.03
N GLY A 95 4.14 -13.82 -14.88
CA GLY A 95 5.41 -13.24 -14.53
C GLY A 95 5.96 -13.70 -13.20
N THR A 96 6.95 -12.94 -12.73
CA THR A 96 7.56 -13.13 -11.42
C THR A 96 6.96 -12.18 -10.41
N LEU A 97 7.00 -12.58 -9.14
CA LEU A 97 6.54 -11.79 -8.02
C LEU A 97 7.68 -11.65 -7.02
N THR A 98 7.85 -10.43 -6.50
CA THR A 98 8.74 -10.13 -5.38
C THR A 98 7.98 -9.31 -4.34
N GLY A 99 8.42 -9.32 -3.09
CA GLY A 99 7.75 -8.50 -2.08
C GLY A 99 8.37 -8.60 -0.70
N THR A 100 7.76 -7.88 0.23
CA THR A 100 8.16 -7.88 1.64
C THR A 100 6.94 -7.97 2.54
N VAL A 101 7.06 -8.70 3.66
CA VAL A 101 6.06 -8.80 4.72
C VAL A 101 6.51 -7.95 5.91
N ALA A 102 5.60 -7.20 6.51
CA ALA A 102 5.79 -6.48 7.76
C ALA A 102 4.50 -6.58 8.61
N GLY A 103 4.54 -7.39 9.67
CA GLY A 103 3.36 -7.63 10.52
C GLY A 103 2.21 -8.28 9.76
N SER A 104 1.06 -7.61 9.73
CA SER A 104 -0.16 -8.04 9.01
C SER A 104 -0.29 -7.44 7.61
N THR A 105 0.79 -6.91 7.05
CA THR A 105 0.81 -6.27 5.74
C THR A 105 1.93 -6.85 4.87
N ALA A 106 1.68 -7.01 3.59
CA ALA A 106 2.72 -7.29 2.61
C ALA A 106 2.65 -6.30 1.44
N ILE A 107 3.79 -6.01 0.84
CA ILE A 107 3.88 -5.22 -0.40
C ILE A 107 4.46 -6.16 -1.46
N LEU A 108 3.71 -6.37 -2.54
CA LEU A 108 4.13 -7.23 -3.64
C LEU A 108 4.33 -6.39 -4.90
N THR A 109 5.27 -6.82 -5.72
CA THR A 109 5.55 -6.32 -7.05
C THR A 109 5.48 -7.48 -8.02
N LEU A 110 4.54 -7.41 -8.96
CA LEU A 110 4.33 -8.38 -10.01
C LEU A 110 4.98 -7.82 -11.29
N GLN A 111 5.99 -8.53 -11.77
CA GLN A 111 6.73 -8.18 -12.97
C GLN A 111 6.32 -9.15 -14.09
N PRO A 112 5.67 -8.69 -15.16
CA PRO A 112 5.34 -9.52 -16.32
C PRO A 112 6.59 -10.05 -17.02
N TYR A 113 6.46 -11.21 -17.68
CA TYR A 113 7.51 -11.72 -18.57
C TYR A 113 7.60 -10.93 -19.88
N ASP A 114 6.46 -10.45 -20.39
CA ASP A 114 6.44 -9.51 -21.51
C ASP A 114 6.79 -8.11 -21.00
N THR A 115 7.94 -7.59 -21.41
CA THR A 115 8.41 -6.26 -21.00
C THR A 115 7.62 -5.11 -21.59
N ALA A 116 6.75 -5.37 -22.59
CA ALA A 116 5.80 -4.37 -23.09
C ALA A 116 4.60 -4.19 -22.15
N GLU A 117 4.37 -5.14 -21.23
CA GLU A 117 3.32 -5.05 -20.22
C GLU A 117 3.78 -4.28 -18.98
N CYS A 118 2.80 -3.68 -18.32
CA CYS A 118 3.01 -2.95 -17.09
C CYS A 118 3.23 -3.85 -15.89
N SER A 119 4.16 -3.45 -15.02
CA SER A 119 4.30 -4.03 -13.69
C SER A 119 3.12 -3.65 -12.79
N ILE A 120 2.85 -4.46 -11.76
CA ILE A 120 1.77 -4.21 -10.80
C ILE A 120 2.35 -4.11 -9.39
N SER A 121 1.98 -3.07 -8.65
CA SER A 121 2.19 -2.93 -7.20
C SER A 121 0.96 -3.42 -6.48
N MET A 122 1.12 -4.16 -5.39
CA MET A 122 0.03 -4.59 -4.53
C MET A 122 0.33 -4.28 -3.07
N VAL A 123 -0.63 -3.65 -2.39
CA VAL A 123 -0.61 -3.51 -0.94
C VAL A 123 -1.60 -4.52 -0.38
N VAL A 124 -1.09 -5.48 0.37
CA VAL A 124 -1.82 -6.64 0.87
C VAL A 124 -2.06 -6.49 2.37
N ALA A 125 -3.33 -6.48 2.77
CA ALA A 125 -3.74 -6.77 4.12
C ALA A 125 -3.84 -8.29 4.31
N ILE A 126 -3.05 -8.82 5.23
CA ILE A 126 -3.07 -10.22 5.63
C ILE A 126 -4.06 -10.32 6.78
N ALA A 127 -5.34 -10.48 6.45
CA ALA A 127 -6.40 -10.57 7.46
C ALA A 127 -6.24 -11.84 8.32
N THR A 128 -5.85 -12.96 7.69
CA THR A 128 -5.65 -14.29 8.30
C THR A 128 -4.69 -15.13 7.44
N THR A 129 -4.32 -16.34 7.89
CA THR A 129 -3.69 -17.38 7.05
C THR A 129 -4.58 -17.83 5.88
N THR A 130 -5.86 -17.47 5.88
CA THR A 130 -6.87 -17.98 4.94
C THR A 130 -7.30 -16.96 3.90
N ARG A 131 -6.84 -15.71 3.98
CA ARG A 131 -7.26 -14.66 3.07
C ARG A 131 -6.24 -13.52 2.98
N MET A 132 -5.91 -13.17 1.75
CA MET A 132 -5.20 -11.94 1.40
C MET A 132 -6.14 -11.02 0.63
N GLU A 133 -6.16 -9.74 0.95
CA GLU A 133 -6.93 -8.74 0.23
C GLU A 133 -6.25 -7.39 0.26
N GLY A 134 -6.63 -6.49 -0.63
CA GLY A 134 -6.07 -5.15 -0.61
C GLY A 134 -6.26 -4.43 -1.93
N THR A 135 -5.32 -3.55 -2.24
CA THR A 135 -5.34 -2.70 -3.41
C THR A 135 -4.15 -2.96 -4.32
N TRP A 136 -4.36 -2.75 -5.60
CA TRP A 136 -3.30 -2.84 -6.59
C TRP A 136 -3.29 -1.60 -7.48
N GLU A 137 -2.14 -1.31 -8.05
CA GLU A 137 -1.94 -0.26 -9.04
C GLU A 137 -0.91 -0.70 -10.09
N THR A 138 -1.08 -0.27 -11.33
CA THR A 138 -0.06 -0.48 -12.36
C THR A 138 1.08 0.53 -12.21
N ARG A 139 2.31 0.07 -12.46
CA ARG A 139 3.53 0.88 -12.51
C ARG A 139 4.12 0.88 -13.90
N ASP A 140 4.84 1.96 -14.21
CA ASP A 140 5.59 2.12 -15.46
C ASP A 140 4.72 2.07 -16.72
N CYS A 141 3.47 2.51 -16.60
CA CYS A 141 2.51 2.60 -17.70
C CYS A 141 2.30 4.03 -18.19
N ALA A 142 1.86 4.15 -19.45
CA ALA A 142 1.30 5.39 -19.97
C ALA A 142 0.00 5.81 -19.25
N MET A 143 -0.80 4.85 -18.77
CA MET A 143 -2.02 5.09 -17.99
C MET A 143 -2.01 4.25 -16.72
N ALA A 144 -2.28 4.90 -15.59
CA ALA A 144 -2.37 4.21 -14.31
C ALA A 144 -3.75 3.57 -14.15
N HIS A 145 -3.78 2.28 -13.83
CA HIS A 145 -4.97 1.58 -13.38
C HIS A 145 -4.82 1.20 -11.91
N THR A 146 -5.94 1.25 -11.19
CA THR A 146 -6.00 0.84 -9.78
C THR A 146 -7.21 -0.02 -9.53
N GLY A 147 -7.16 -0.82 -8.49
CA GLY A 147 -8.29 -1.63 -8.11
C GLY A 147 -8.12 -2.35 -6.79
N THR A 148 -8.98 -3.33 -6.56
CA THR A 148 -8.93 -4.21 -5.39
C THR A 148 -8.70 -5.65 -5.83
N PHE A 149 -8.24 -6.47 -4.89
CA PHE A 149 -8.08 -7.90 -5.13
C PHE A 149 -8.44 -8.70 -3.88
N ARG A 150 -8.69 -9.99 -4.10
CA ARG A 150 -8.87 -10.95 -3.01
C ARG A 150 -8.34 -12.32 -3.42
N PHE A 151 -7.52 -12.93 -2.58
CA PHE A 151 -6.99 -14.28 -2.73
C PHE A 151 -7.25 -15.14 -1.50
N THR A 152 -7.40 -16.44 -1.74
CA THR A 152 -7.52 -17.50 -0.73
C THR A 152 -6.50 -18.60 -1.04
N PRO A 153 -5.93 -19.25 -0.02
CA PRO A 153 -4.99 -20.34 -0.26
C PRO A 153 -5.70 -21.50 -0.97
N GLN A 154 -4.97 -22.21 -1.81
CA GLN A 154 -5.39 -23.47 -2.44
C GLN A 154 -5.00 -24.68 -1.59
#